data_AF-A0A3M2AS41-F1
#
_entry.id   AF-A0A3M2AS41-F1
#
_cell.length_a   1.000
_cell.length_b   1.000
_cell.length_c   1.000
_cell.angle_alpha   90.00
_cell.angle_beta   90.00
_cell.angle_gamma   90.00
#
_symmetry.space_group_name_H-M   'P 1'
#
loop_
_entity.id
_entity.type
_entity.pdbx_description
1 polymer ?
#
loop_
_entity_poly.entity_id
_entity_poly.type
_entity_poly.pdbx_seq_one_letter_code
_entity_poly.pdbx_strand_id
1 'polypeptide(L)'
;MKVLYDFSLITDYDVYLFREGSHCRLYEKLGCHFFEDGAYFALWAPHAKQVFVFGDFNGWDKHSLPLKRREDGSGIWEGFVEGVKKGQRYKYHLYTSWGYWTDRADPFGFFHETPPGTASIVWDIGYQWQDE
;
A
#
# COMPACT_ATOMS: atom_id res chain seq x y z
N MET A 1 -8.35 8.53 12.61
CA MET A 1 -8.03 7.30 11.87
C MET A 1 -6.76 6.73 12.47
N LYS A 2 -6.60 5.40 12.51
CA LYS A 2 -5.41 4.72 13.05
C LYS A 2 -5.02 3.59 12.09
N VAL A 3 -3.76 3.16 12.17
CA VAL A 3 -3.29 1.97 11.46
C VAL A 3 -3.37 0.78 12.41
N LEU A 4 -3.96 -0.32 11.95
CA LEU A 4 -3.98 -1.62 12.61
C LEU A 4 -2.89 -2.50 11.99
N TYR A 5 -2.21 -3.30 12.84
CA TYR A 5 -1.04 -4.11 12.46
C TYR A 5 -1.21 -5.61 12.77
N ASP A 6 -2.33 -5.99 13.34
CA ASP A 6 -2.74 -7.36 13.66
C ASP A 6 -3.37 -8.09 12.46
N PHE A 7 -3.56 -7.37 11.35
CA PHE A 7 -4.06 -7.90 10.09
C PHE A 7 -3.00 -7.83 8.99
N SER A 8 -2.83 -8.93 8.23
CA SER A 8 -1.93 -9.03 7.09
C SER A 8 -2.53 -9.92 5.99
N LEU A 9 -2.54 -9.45 4.74
CA LEU A 9 -2.88 -10.27 3.56
C LEU A 9 -1.71 -11.12 3.06
N ILE A 10 -0.49 -10.81 3.51
CA ILE A 10 0.76 -11.42 3.07
C ILE A 10 1.11 -12.59 4.02
N THR A 11 1.09 -13.79 3.47
CA THR A 11 1.49 -15.02 4.18
C THR A 11 2.99 -15.27 4.08
N ASP A 12 3.51 -16.18 4.90
CA ASP A 12 4.93 -16.58 4.82
C ASP A 12 5.29 -17.21 3.47
N TYR A 13 4.33 -17.89 2.84
CA TYR A 13 4.53 -18.46 1.50
C TYR A 13 4.58 -17.38 0.42
N ASP A 14 3.76 -16.33 0.53
CA ASP A 14 3.84 -15.17 -0.36
C ASP A 14 5.21 -14.50 -0.24
N VAL A 15 5.76 -14.38 0.98
CA VAL A 15 7.10 -13.82 1.23
C VAL A 15 8.19 -14.71 0.65
N TYR A 16 8.06 -16.04 0.78
CA TYR A 16 8.98 -17.00 0.17
C TYR A 16 9.03 -16.81 -1.36
N LEU A 17 7.88 -16.85 -2.03
CA LEU A 17 7.79 -16.67 -3.48
C LEU A 17 8.26 -15.27 -3.92
N PHE A 18 7.97 -14.25 -3.12
CA PHE A 18 8.41 -12.88 -3.38
C PHE A 18 9.95 -12.79 -3.39
N ARG A 19 10.61 -13.41 -2.41
CA ARG A 19 12.09 -13.42 -2.30
C ARG A 19 12.76 -14.20 -3.41
N GLU A 20 12.15 -15.30 -3.85
CA GLU A 20 12.63 -16.09 -4.98
C GLU A 20 12.37 -15.36 -6.33
N GLY A 21 11.47 -14.38 -6.34
CA GLY A 21 11.03 -13.70 -7.56
C GLY A 21 10.03 -14.52 -8.40
N SER A 22 9.40 -15.53 -7.80
CA SER A 22 8.49 -16.49 -8.44
C SER A 22 7.00 -16.18 -8.19
N HIS A 23 6.69 -15.13 -7.43
CA HIS A 23 5.30 -14.77 -7.09
C HIS A 23 4.57 -14.05 -8.24
N CYS A 24 3.90 -14.82 -9.12
CA CYS A 24 3.19 -14.28 -10.29
C CYS A 24 1.91 -13.47 -10.00
N ARG A 25 1.43 -13.49 -8.74
CA ARG A 25 0.19 -12.83 -8.29
C ARG A 25 0.45 -11.83 -7.15
N LEU A 26 1.65 -11.28 -7.09
CA LEU A 26 2.05 -10.35 -6.03
C LEU A 26 1.17 -9.09 -5.97
N TYR A 27 0.54 -8.72 -7.10
CA TYR A 27 -0.41 -7.61 -7.18
C TYR A 27 -1.68 -7.81 -6.34
N GLU A 28 -1.98 -9.03 -5.87
CA GLU A 28 -3.09 -9.30 -4.96
C GLU A 28 -2.73 -9.04 -3.50
N LYS A 29 -1.45 -8.76 -3.24
CA LYS A 29 -0.85 -8.70 -1.91
C LYS A 29 -0.24 -7.33 -1.63
N LEU A 30 0.58 -6.83 -2.56
CA LEU A 30 1.13 -5.48 -2.54
C LEU A 30 0.15 -4.49 -3.17
N GLY A 31 0.28 -3.22 -2.78
CA GLY A 31 -0.60 -2.15 -3.21
C GLY A 31 -1.66 -1.82 -2.17
N CYS A 32 -2.83 -1.40 -2.63
CA CYS A 32 -3.97 -1.04 -1.81
C CYS A 32 -5.15 -1.96 -2.11
N HIS A 33 -5.64 -2.69 -1.10
CA HIS A 33 -6.70 -3.68 -1.22
C HIS A 33 -7.81 -3.42 -0.22
N PHE A 34 -9.08 -3.42 -0.65
CA PHE A 34 -10.18 -3.33 0.29
C PHE A 34 -10.25 -4.57 1.17
N PHE A 35 -10.54 -4.34 2.44
CA PHE A 35 -10.87 -5.39 3.40
C PHE A 35 -11.86 -4.83 4.42
N GLU A 36 -13.01 -5.49 4.57
CA GLU A 36 -14.12 -5.00 5.40
C GLU A 36 -14.43 -3.50 5.14
N ASP A 37 -14.43 -2.67 6.19
CA ASP A 37 -14.72 -1.24 6.13
C ASP A 37 -13.47 -0.36 5.95
N GLY A 38 -12.38 -0.91 5.40
CA GLY A 38 -11.13 -0.18 5.22
C GLY A 38 -10.28 -0.68 4.05
N ALA A 39 -9.00 -0.33 4.09
CA ALA A 39 -8.04 -0.77 3.09
C ALA A 39 -6.72 -1.22 3.73
N TYR A 40 -6.19 -2.32 3.22
CA TYR A 40 -4.86 -2.82 3.49
C TYR A 40 -3.87 -2.20 2.52
N PHE A 41 -2.80 -1.62 3.05
CA PHE A 41 -1.72 -1.04 2.27
C PHE A 41 -0.46 -1.86 2.47
N ALA A 42 0.25 -2.19 1.38
CA ALA A 42 1.53 -2.85 1.44
C ALA A 42 2.50 -2.35 0.36
N LEU A 43 3.71 -1.97 0.76
CA LEU A 43 4.75 -1.43 -0.09
C LEU A 43 6.09 -2.11 0.19
N TRP A 44 6.78 -2.55 -0.86
CA TRP A 44 8.17 -2.97 -0.75
C TRP A 44 9.12 -1.77 -0.76
N ALA A 45 9.75 -1.49 0.38
CA ALA A 45 10.69 -0.38 0.55
C ALA A 45 11.80 -0.76 1.55
N PRO A 46 12.72 -1.68 1.17
CA PRO A 46 13.65 -2.33 2.11
C PRO A 46 14.65 -1.37 2.77
N HIS A 47 14.95 -0.25 2.10
CA HIS A 47 15.89 0.76 2.57
C HIS A 47 15.21 1.99 3.19
N ALA A 48 13.87 2.02 3.25
CA ALA A 48 13.18 3.07 3.99
C ALA A 48 13.42 2.87 5.50
N LYS A 49 13.53 3.99 6.22
CA LYS A 49 13.59 4.03 7.68
C LYS A 49 12.20 4.20 8.30
N GLN A 50 11.31 4.89 7.59
CA GLN A 50 9.91 5.07 7.95
C GLN A 50 9.07 5.14 6.68
N VAL A 51 7.85 4.61 6.74
CA VAL A 51 6.87 4.70 5.66
C VAL A 51 5.53 5.07 6.26
N PHE A 52 4.87 6.05 5.67
CA PHE A 52 3.51 6.45 6.01
C PHE A 52 2.65 6.36 4.76
N VAL A 53 1.37 6.05 4.94
CA VAL A 53 0.36 6.25 3.91
C VAL A 53 -0.38 7.55 4.20
N PHE A 54 -0.67 8.36 3.20
CA PHE A 54 -1.42 9.61 3.37
C PHE A 54 -2.29 9.90 2.15
N GLY A 55 -3.39 10.63 2.34
CA GLY A 55 -4.36 10.83 1.29
C GLY A 55 -5.60 11.60 1.73
N ASP A 56 -6.65 11.54 0.91
CA ASP A 56 -7.90 12.26 1.19
C ASP A 56 -8.52 11.85 2.55
N PHE A 57 -8.38 10.58 2.95
CA PHE A 57 -8.96 10.04 4.19
C PHE A 57 -8.36 10.59 5.49
N ASN A 58 -7.14 11.12 5.46
CA ASN A 58 -6.48 11.74 6.62
C ASN A 58 -6.19 13.23 6.41
N GLY A 59 -6.84 13.87 5.45
CA GLY A 59 -6.61 15.28 5.14
C GLY A 59 -5.21 15.59 4.64
N TRP A 60 -4.54 14.61 4.01
CA TRP A 60 -3.17 14.73 3.49
C TRP A 60 -2.08 14.93 4.56
N ASP A 61 -2.35 14.56 5.82
CA ASP A 61 -1.33 14.53 6.87
C ASP A 61 -0.34 13.38 6.65
N LYS A 62 0.90 13.73 6.30
CA LYS A 62 1.99 12.83 5.94
C LYS A 62 2.56 12.00 7.09
N HIS A 63 2.21 12.31 8.33
CA HIS A 63 2.81 11.68 9.51
C HIS A 63 1.78 10.99 10.43
N SER A 64 0.50 11.01 10.05
CA SER A 64 -0.58 10.47 10.89
C SER A 64 -0.79 8.96 10.80
N LEU A 65 -0.39 8.32 9.69
CA LEU A 65 -0.67 6.89 9.44
C LEU A 65 0.61 6.12 9.06
N PRO A 66 1.47 5.79 10.03
CA PRO A 66 2.68 5.00 9.81
C PRO A 66 2.36 3.55 9.45
N LEU A 67 3.08 2.98 8.49
CA LEU A 67 3.06 1.54 8.21
C LEU A 67 4.11 0.83 9.08
N LYS A 68 3.88 -0.46 9.37
CA LYS A 68 4.84 -1.31 10.10
C LYS A 68 5.66 -2.10 9.11
N ARG A 69 6.98 -2.09 9.29
CA ARG A 69 7.88 -2.99 8.57
C ARG A 69 7.69 -4.42 9.09
N ARG A 70 7.52 -5.39 8.19
CA ARG A 70 7.48 -6.81 8.54
C ARG A 70 8.80 -7.26 9.17
N GLU A 71 8.71 -8.10 10.20
CA GLU A 71 9.85 -8.61 10.96
C GLU A 71 10.54 -9.81 10.27
N ASP A 72 9.94 -10.34 9.22
CA ASP A 72 10.46 -11.47 8.44
C ASP A 72 11.73 -11.15 7.63
N GLY A 73 12.10 -9.86 7.50
CA GLY A 73 13.26 -9.38 6.74
C GLY A 73 13.00 -9.19 5.24
N SER A 74 11.74 -9.24 4.77
CA SER A 74 11.36 -9.00 3.36
C SER A 74 11.59 -7.55 2.92
N GLY A 75 11.54 -6.61 3.88
CA GLY A 75 11.57 -5.17 3.60
C GLY A 75 10.22 -4.61 3.13
N ILE A 76 9.15 -5.40 3.27
CA ILE A 76 7.77 -4.95 3.03
C ILE A 76 7.28 -4.17 4.25
N TRP A 77 6.56 -3.09 3.97
CA TRP A 77 5.85 -2.25 4.93
C TRP A 77 4.37 -2.44 4.71
N GLU A 78 3.60 -2.61 5.79
CA GLU A 78 2.17 -2.87 5.69
C GLU A 78 1.36 -2.26 6.84
N GLY A 79 0.06 -2.16 6.63
CA GLY A 79 -0.88 -1.72 7.65
C GLY A 79 -2.29 -1.62 7.10
N PHE A 80 -3.27 -1.88 7.96
CA PHE A 80 -4.68 -1.71 7.65
C PHE A 80 -5.20 -0.37 8.17
N VAL A 81 -5.95 0.35 7.35
CA VAL A 81 -6.52 1.65 7.70
C VAL A 81 -8.04 1.60 7.58
N GLU A 82 -8.71 1.74 8.72
CA GLU A 82 -10.18 1.74 8.84
C GLU A 82 -10.80 3.00 8.23
N GLY A 83 -11.87 2.86 7.45
CA GLY A 83 -12.66 3.97 6.91
C GLY A 83 -12.15 4.54 5.58
N VAL A 84 -11.17 3.87 4.94
CA VAL A 84 -10.74 4.19 3.57
C VAL A 84 -11.83 3.79 2.58
N LYS A 85 -12.11 4.66 1.61
CA LYS A 85 -13.19 4.52 0.63
C LYS A 85 -12.67 4.54 -0.80
N LYS A 86 -13.36 3.85 -1.70
CA LYS A 86 -13.10 3.88 -3.14
C LYS A 86 -13.12 5.29 -3.71
N GLY A 87 -12.18 5.57 -4.61
CA GLY A 87 -12.01 6.88 -5.24
C GLY A 87 -11.15 7.87 -4.45
N GLN A 88 -10.80 7.57 -3.19
CA GLN A 88 -9.89 8.43 -2.43
C GLN A 88 -8.47 8.34 -2.98
N ARG A 89 -7.78 9.47 -3.02
CA ARG A 89 -6.38 9.55 -3.45
C ARG A 89 -5.44 9.29 -2.29
N TYR A 90 -4.29 8.71 -2.60
CA TYR A 90 -3.24 8.45 -1.63
C TYR A 90 -1.85 8.39 -2.27
N LYS A 91 -0.85 8.49 -1.39
CA LYS A 91 0.58 8.31 -1.69
C LYS A 91 1.27 7.68 -0.47
N TYR A 92 2.50 7.23 -0.66
CA TYR A 92 3.40 6.88 0.42
C TYR A 92 4.39 8.01 0.70
N HIS A 93 4.62 8.31 1.97
CA HIS A 93 5.65 9.24 2.42
C HIS A 93 6.77 8.45 3.10
N LEU A 94 7.97 8.48 2.51
CA LEU A 94 9.08 7.64 2.93
C LEU A 94 10.22 8.50 3.48
N TYR A 95 10.75 8.11 4.63
CA TYR A 95 12.05 8.57 5.08
C TYR A 95 13.12 7.61 4.58
N THR A 96 13.96 8.08 3.68
CA THR A 96 14.97 7.24 3.01
C THR A 96 16.18 6.97 3.91
N SER A 97 16.96 5.93 3.60
CA SER A 97 18.23 5.67 4.29
C SER A 97 19.24 6.82 4.14
N TRP A 98 19.06 7.67 3.12
CA TRP A 98 19.92 8.81 2.77
C TRP A 98 19.54 10.09 3.53
N GLY A 99 18.56 10.03 4.42
CA GLY A 99 18.24 11.12 5.34
C GLY A 99 17.31 12.19 4.77
N TYR A 100 16.57 11.89 3.70
CA TYR A 100 15.56 12.80 3.15
C TYR A 100 14.19 12.13 3.00
N TRP A 101 13.15 12.96 2.99
CA TRP A 101 11.76 12.55 2.77
C TRP A 101 11.36 12.60 1.30
N THR A 102 10.55 11.64 0.85
CA THR A 102 10.04 11.59 -0.52
C THR A 102 8.60 11.08 -0.55
N ASP A 103 7.79 11.62 -1.46
CA ASP A 103 6.44 11.15 -1.72
C ASP A 103 6.44 10.26 -2.98
N ARG A 104 5.80 9.09 -2.90
CA ARG A 104 5.72 8.14 -4.01
C ARG A 104 4.28 7.71 -4.25
N ALA A 105 3.92 7.60 -5.53
CA ALA A 105 2.74 6.85 -5.95
C ALA A 105 2.93 5.36 -5.62
N ASP A 106 1.84 4.61 -5.55
CA ASP A 106 1.88 3.18 -5.32
C ASP A 106 2.37 2.44 -6.59
N PRO A 107 3.48 1.68 -6.53
CA PRO A 107 3.94 0.86 -7.66
C PRO A 107 2.92 -0.20 -8.10
N PHE A 108 2.05 -0.64 -7.20
CA PHE A 108 0.98 -1.62 -7.41
C PHE A 108 -0.41 -0.98 -7.41
N GLY A 109 -0.51 0.35 -7.49
CA GLY A 109 -1.80 1.04 -7.54
C GLY A 109 -2.60 0.69 -8.79
N PHE A 110 -3.85 0.25 -8.63
CA PHE A 110 -4.74 -0.11 -9.74
C PHE A 110 -5.26 1.09 -10.54
N PHE A 111 -5.32 2.26 -9.91
CA PHE A 111 -5.80 3.48 -10.54
C PHE A 111 -5.02 4.70 -10.07
N HIS A 112 -4.91 5.72 -10.92
CA HIS A 112 -4.08 6.90 -10.68
C HIS A 112 -4.79 8.16 -11.17
N GLU A 113 -4.43 9.31 -10.61
CA GLU A 113 -4.90 10.59 -11.10
C GLU A 113 -4.52 10.81 -12.58
N THR A 114 -5.38 11.53 -13.31
CA THR A 114 -5.01 12.03 -14.64
C THR A 114 -3.87 13.03 -14.52
N PRO A 115 -2.85 12.98 -15.39
CA PRO A 115 -1.79 13.98 -15.43
C PRO A 115 -2.36 15.42 -15.48
N PRO A 116 -1.75 16.38 -14.76
CA PRO A 116 -0.46 16.32 -14.06
C PRO A 116 -0.53 15.72 -12.64
N GLY A 117 -1.68 15.19 -12.22
CA GLY A 117 -1.82 14.46 -10.95
C GLY A 117 -0.89 13.25 -10.87
N THR A 118 -0.51 12.89 -9.66
CA THR A 118 0.48 11.83 -9.39
C THR A 118 0.10 10.93 -8.22
N ALA A 119 -1.06 11.15 -7.60
CA ALA A 119 -1.54 10.26 -6.56
C ALA A 119 -2.11 8.97 -7.16
N SER A 120 -1.94 7.88 -6.42
CA SER A 120 -2.70 6.66 -6.66
C SER A 120 -4.11 6.82 -6.09
N ILE A 121 -5.06 6.06 -6.60
CA ILE A 121 -6.46 6.10 -6.20
C ILE A 121 -6.84 4.73 -5.65
N VAL A 122 -7.47 4.72 -4.48
CA VAL A 122 -8.01 3.51 -3.85
C VAL A 122 -9.11 2.95 -4.76
N TRP A 123 -8.89 1.75 -5.29
CA TRP A 123 -9.72 1.15 -6.32
C TRP A 123 -9.72 -0.37 -6.25
N ASP A 124 -10.70 -1.02 -6.88
CA ASP A 124 -10.85 -2.47 -7.01
C ASP A 124 -11.18 -2.85 -8.46
N ILE A 125 -10.84 -4.09 -8.83
CA ILE A 125 -10.97 -4.64 -10.19
C ILE A 125 -12.21 -5.51 -10.39
N GLY A 126 -13.35 -5.15 -9.77
CA GLY A 126 -14.56 -5.99 -9.68
C GLY A 126 -15.49 -6.02 -10.90
N TYR A 127 -15.05 -5.65 -12.10
CA TYR A 127 -15.92 -5.65 -13.28
C TYR A 127 -16.40 -7.08 -13.62
N GLN A 128 -17.70 -7.25 -13.86
CA GLN A 128 -18.30 -8.51 -14.27
C GLN A 128 -18.25 -8.63 -15.78
N TRP A 129 -17.32 -9.43 -16.28
CA TRP A 129 -17.16 -9.71 -17.70
C TRP A 129 -18.31 -10.58 -18.23
N GLN A 130 -18.60 -10.43 -19.53
CA GLN A 130 -19.73 -11.10 -20.20
C GLN A 130 -19.29 -11.73 -21.54
N ASP A 131 -18.03 -12.12 -21.62
CA ASP A 131 -17.34 -12.59 -22.84
C ASP A 131 -16.83 -14.04 -22.71
N GLU A 132 -17.63 -14.90 -22.06
CA GLU A 132 -17.44 -16.37 -22.12
C GLU A 132 -17.36 -16.90 -23.56
#